data_AF-W7EQQ6-F1
#
_entry.id   AF-W7EQQ6-F1
#
_cell.length_a   1.000
_cell.length_b   1.000
_cell.length_c   1.000
_cell.angle_alpha   90.00
_cell.angle_beta   90.00
_cell.angle_gamma   90.00
#
_symmetry.space_group_name_H-M   'P 1'
#
loop_
_entity.id
_entity.type
_entity.pdbx_description
1 polymer ?
#
loop_
_entity_poly.entity_id
_entity_poly.type
_entity_poly.pdbx_seq_one_letter_code
_entity_poly.pdbx_strand_id
1 'polypeptide(L)'
;RKHQDDVKRFPCKYCKKYRGYKGFKRRDHLTQHVRSYHHIGEDDQKKPWGRTTPWCRRVGCSHHEMSPENIGKSAAFFTPTEYMKHMRTVHDQSDLPCPQPGCDRVNGKGYFRKGDLRAHLRKVHG
;
A
#
# COMPACT_ATOMS: atom_id res chain seq x y z
N ARG A 1 5.06 -41.66 2.57
CA ARG A 1 4.52 -40.42 3.20
C ARG A 1 3.02 -40.38 2.93
N LYS A 2 2.17 -40.92 3.82
CA LYS A 2 0.71 -40.99 3.57
C LYS A 2 0.12 -39.58 3.71
N HIS A 3 -0.52 -39.07 2.66
CA HIS A 3 -1.29 -37.84 2.75
C HIS A 3 -2.54 -38.16 3.59
N GLN A 4 -2.77 -37.44 4.68
CA GLN A 4 -4.04 -37.56 5.41
C GLN A 4 -5.16 -37.02 4.52
N ASP A 5 -6.09 -37.90 4.13
CA ASP A 5 -7.21 -37.59 3.25
C ASP A 5 -8.36 -36.86 3.95
N ASP A 6 -8.42 -36.92 5.29
CA ASP A 6 -9.54 -36.41 6.11
C ASP A 6 -9.38 -34.94 6.58
N VAL A 7 -8.61 -34.13 5.84
CA VAL A 7 -8.45 -32.71 6.21
C VAL A 7 -9.59 -31.90 5.62
N LYS A 8 -10.33 -31.19 6.48
CA LYS A 8 -11.38 -30.23 6.13
C LYS A 8 -10.95 -29.35 4.95
N ARG A 9 -11.69 -29.43 3.85
CA ARG A 9 -11.45 -28.63 2.64
C ARG A 9 -12.25 -27.33 2.68
N PHE A 10 -11.65 -26.28 2.13
CA PHE A 10 -12.22 -24.94 1.96
C PHE A 10 -12.45 -24.70 0.47
N PRO A 11 -13.62 -25.07 -0.07
CA PRO A 11 -13.90 -24.94 -1.49
C PRO A 11 -14.20 -23.50 -1.89
N CYS A 12 -13.76 -23.12 -3.10
CA CYS A 12 -14.20 -21.88 -3.73
C CYS A 12 -15.62 -22.03 -4.25
N LYS A 13 -16.47 -21.05 -3.97
CA LYS A 13 -17.87 -21.01 -4.44
C LYS A 13 -17.99 -20.36 -5.82
N TYR A 14 -16.98 -19.61 -6.25
CA TYR A 14 -17.01 -18.77 -7.46
C TYR A 14 -16.34 -19.41 -8.68
N CYS A 15 -15.54 -20.46 -8.50
CA CYS A 15 -14.97 -21.22 -9.61
C CYS A 15 -15.28 -22.71 -9.53
N LYS A 16 -15.39 -23.34 -10.70
CA LYS A 16 -15.56 -24.80 -10.82
C LYS A 16 -14.28 -25.56 -10.44
N LYS A 17 -13.10 -24.93 -10.60
CA LYS A 17 -11.78 -25.56 -10.41
C LYS A 17 -11.53 -26.03 -8.98
N TYR A 18 -11.92 -25.23 -7.99
CA TYR A 18 -11.66 -25.48 -6.56
C TYR A 18 -12.94 -25.76 -5.77
N ARG A 19 -13.97 -26.32 -6.40
CA ARG A 19 -15.25 -26.66 -5.77
C ARG A 19 -15.20 -28.04 -5.10
N GLY A 20 -15.94 -28.21 -4.00
CA GLY A 20 -16.08 -29.49 -3.29
C GLY A 20 -14.76 -30.04 -2.74
N TYR A 21 -14.46 -31.32 -3.01
CA TYR A 21 -13.25 -32.01 -2.53
C TYR A 21 -11.95 -31.44 -3.11
N LYS A 22 -12.03 -30.69 -4.23
CA LYS A 22 -10.91 -29.93 -4.82
C LYS A 22 -10.62 -28.62 -4.08
N GLY A 23 -11.32 -28.36 -2.98
CA GLY A 23 -11.12 -27.19 -2.15
C GLY A 23 -9.72 -27.13 -1.53
N PHE A 24 -9.34 -25.92 -1.14
CA PHE A 24 -8.07 -25.65 -0.49
C PHE A 24 -7.99 -26.38 0.85
N LYS A 25 -6.81 -26.88 1.23
CA LYS A 25 -6.60 -27.48 2.55
C LYS A 25 -6.65 -26.44 3.68
N ARG A 26 -6.33 -25.18 3.37
CA ARG A 26 -6.31 -24.08 4.32
C ARG A 26 -7.26 -22.96 3.90
N ARG A 27 -7.86 -22.29 4.87
CA ARG A 27 -8.81 -21.19 4.66
C ARG A 27 -8.14 -19.95 4.05
N ASP A 28 -6.92 -19.62 4.46
CA ASP A 28 -6.19 -18.46 3.95
C ASP A 28 -5.81 -18.61 2.47
N HIS A 29 -5.53 -19.83 1.99
CA HIS A 29 -5.31 -20.06 0.56
C HIS A 29 -6.59 -19.86 -0.25
N LEU A 30 -7.75 -20.26 0.31
CA LEU A 30 -9.04 -19.93 -0.29
C LEU A 30 -9.25 -18.41 -0.31
N THR A 31 -8.98 -17.71 0.80
CA THR A 31 -9.11 -16.25 0.88
C THR A 31 -8.22 -15.55 -0.15
N GLN A 32 -6.94 -15.94 -0.26
CA GLN A 32 -6.05 -15.40 -1.28
C GLN A 32 -6.55 -15.70 -2.70
N HIS A 33 -7.00 -16.93 -2.97
CA HIS A 33 -7.55 -17.29 -4.28
C HIS A 33 -8.76 -16.43 -4.64
N VAL A 34 -9.70 -16.26 -3.73
CA VAL A 34 -10.93 -15.48 -3.96
C VAL A 34 -10.61 -13.99 -4.15
N ARG A 35 -9.63 -13.44 -3.42
CA ARG A 35 -9.18 -12.06 -3.62
C ARG A 35 -8.45 -11.87 -4.95
N SER A 36 -7.49 -12.73 -5.27
CA SER A 36 -6.65 -12.54 -6.48
C SER A 36 -7.30 -12.95 -7.79
N TYR A 37 -8.18 -13.96 -7.79
CA TYR A 37 -8.78 -14.49 -9.03
C TYR A 37 -10.24 -14.10 -9.22
N HIS A 38 -10.94 -13.78 -8.12
CA HIS A 38 -12.34 -13.37 -8.19
C HIS A 38 -12.55 -11.90 -7.80
N HIS A 39 -11.53 -11.19 -7.31
CA HIS A 39 -11.65 -9.81 -6.82
C HIS A 39 -12.75 -9.65 -5.75
N ILE A 40 -13.02 -10.72 -4.99
CA ILE A 40 -14.04 -10.74 -3.93
C ILE A 40 -13.33 -10.65 -2.57
N GLY A 41 -13.80 -9.74 -1.70
CA GLY A 41 -13.11 -9.38 -0.46
C GLY A 41 -12.08 -8.25 -0.63
N GLU A 42 -12.19 -7.48 -1.72
CA GLU A 42 -11.50 -6.18 -1.89
C GLU A 42 -12.38 -4.98 -1.47
N ASP A 43 -13.48 -5.22 -0.74
CA ASP A 43 -14.35 -4.14 -0.22
C ASP A 43 -14.15 -3.84 1.27
N ASP A 44 -13.46 -4.71 2.02
CA ASP A 44 -13.27 -4.49 3.45
C ASP A 44 -12.09 -3.55 3.72
N GLN A 45 -12.43 -2.28 3.91
CA GLN A 45 -11.59 -1.23 4.48
C GLN A 45 -10.31 -0.99 3.67
N LYS A 46 -10.34 0.07 2.87
CA LYS A 46 -9.16 0.91 2.64
C LYS A 46 -8.68 1.42 4.01
N LYS A 47 -8.05 0.56 4.82
CA LYS A 47 -7.31 0.99 6.00
C LYS A 47 -6.28 1.97 5.48
N PRO A 48 -6.19 3.18 6.04
CA PRO A 48 -5.15 4.12 5.68
C PRO A 48 -3.86 3.58 6.26
N TRP A 49 -3.24 2.65 5.53
CA TRP A 49 -1.83 2.29 5.59
C TRP A 49 -1.27 2.03 6.99
N GLY A 50 -0.96 0.77 7.30
CA GLY A 50 -0.37 0.32 8.57
C GLY A 50 0.99 0.92 8.97
N ARG A 51 1.44 2.04 8.36
CA ARG A 51 2.54 2.90 8.79
C ARG A 51 2.41 4.39 8.39
N THR A 52 1.49 4.78 7.50
CA THR A 52 1.41 6.16 6.98
C THR A 52 0.13 6.81 7.47
N THR A 53 0.27 7.92 8.19
CA THR A 53 -0.87 8.70 8.68
C THR A 53 -1.73 9.12 7.48
N PRO A 54 -3.08 8.96 7.53
CA PRO A 54 -4.00 9.46 6.49
C PRO A 54 -4.04 10.99 6.36
N TRP A 55 -3.17 11.68 7.09
CA TRP A 55 -3.14 13.13 7.24
C TRP A 55 -1.74 13.65 6.93
N CYS A 56 -1.68 14.88 6.44
CA CYS A 56 -0.42 15.60 6.34
C CYS A 56 0.10 15.91 7.75
N ARG A 57 1.40 15.76 7.98
CA ARG A 57 2.05 16.07 9.28
C ARG A 57 2.56 17.50 9.38
N ARG A 58 2.46 18.30 8.31
CA ARG A 58 2.90 19.70 8.33
C ARG A 58 1.86 20.52 9.08
N VAL A 59 2.26 21.06 10.23
CA VAL A 59 1.45 22.02 10.99
C VAL A 59 1.13 23.21 10.09
N GLY A 60 -0.14 23.63 10.07
CA GLY A 60 -0.64 24.69 9.20
C GLY A 60 -1.01 24.23 7.78
N CYS A 61 -0.84 22.95 7.42
CA CYS A 61 -1.37 22.42 6.17
C CYS A 61 -2.88 22.17 6.28
N SER A 62 -3.67 22.54 5.26
CA SER A 62 -5.11 22.27 5.23
C SER A 62 -5.45 20.78 5.29
N HIS A 63 -4.52 19.89 4.91
CA HIS A 63 -4.67 18.43 4.98
C HIS A 63 -4.11 17.83 6.29
N HIS A 64 -3.75 18.69 7.25
CA HIS A 64 -3.36 18.28 8.59
C HIS A 64 -4.58 17.84 9.40
N GLU A 65 -4.41 16.85 10.28
CA GLU A 65 -5.49 16.29 11.11
C GLU A 65 -6.22 17.37 11.91
N MET A 66 -5.46 18.27 12.53
CA MET A 66 -5.99 19.36 13.36
C MET A 66 -6.46 20.61 12.56
N SER A 67 -6.53 20.54 11.23
CA SER A 67 -7.05 21.66 10.43
C SER A 67 -8.55 21.85 10.71
N PRO A 68 -9.05 23.09 10.90
CA PRO A 68 -10.49 23.35 11.09
C PRO A 68 -11.36 22.77 9.97
N GLU A 69 -10.82 22.70 8.75
CA GLU A 69 -11.49 22.13 7.57
C GLU A 69 -11.67 20.61 7.64
N ASN A 70 -11.01 19.92 8.58
CA ASN A 70 -11.01 18.47 8.71
C ASN A 70 -11.79 17.96 9.92
N ILE A 71 -12.47 18.84 10.66
CA ILE A 71 -13.34 18.45 11.77
C ILE A 71 -14.42 17.49 11.24
N GLY A 72 -14.50 16.29 11.82
CA GLY A 72 -15.45 15.25 11.44
C GLY A 72 -15.05 14.41 10.22
N LYS A 73 -13.91 14.68 9.58
CA LYS A 73 -13.36 13.82 8.50
C LYS A 73 -12.49 12.71 9.11
N SER A 74 -12.48 11.55 8.47
CA SER A 74 -11.69 10.39 8.92
C SER A 74 -10.28 10.32 8.30
N ALA A 75 -10.05 11.01 7.18
CA ALA A 75 -8.77 11.06 6.48
C ALA A 75 -8.72 12.23 5.48
N ALA A 76 -7.51 12.73 5.20
CA ALA A 76 -7.24 13.61 4.05
C ALA A 76 -6.77 12.82 2.82
N PHE A 77 -6.18 11.63 3.02
CA PHE A 77 -5.68 10.76 1.95
C PHE A 77 -6.14 9.32 2.18
N PHE A 78 -6.64 8.67 1.13
CA PHE A 78 -7.09 7.27 1.18
C PHE A 78 -6.04 6.32 0.61
N THR A 79 -5.08 6.86 -0.16
CA THR A 79 -3.98 6.10 -0.76
C THR A 79 -2.63 6.79 -0.53
N PRO A 80 -1.49 6.06 -0.59
CA PRO A 80 -0.16 6.65 -0.44
C PRO A 80 0.20 7.45 -1.66
N THR A 81 -0.32 7.07 -2.83
CA THR A 81 -0.08 7.80 -4.07
C THR A 81 -0.61 9.23 -3.96
N GLU A 82 -1.81 9.40 -3.39
CA GLU A 82 -2.36 10.73 -3.09
C GLU A 82 -1.50 11.48 -2.07
N TYR A 83 -1.14 10.84 -0.95
CA TYR A 83 -0.27 11.45 0.07
C TYR A 83 1.10 11.87 -0.49
N MET A 84 1.79 10.99 -1.22
CA MET A 84 3.09 11.28 -1.84
C MET A 84 2.98 12.39 -2.88
N LYS A 85 1.91 12.40 -3.69
CA LYS A 85 1.64 13.48 -4.64
C LYS A 85 1.49 14.82 -3.90
N HIS A 86 0.71 14.84 -2.83
CA HIS A 86 0.53 16.02 -2.00
C HIS A 86 1.86 16.53 -1.42
N MET A 87 2.67 15.64 -0.84
CA MET A 87 3.98 16.02 -0.29
C MET A 87 4.89 16.64 -1.36
N ARG A 88 4.89 16.09 -2.58
CA ARG A 88 5.65 16.63 -3.70
C ARG A 88 5.15 18.00 -4.16
N THR A 89 3.85 18.19 -4.32
CA THR A 89 3.31 19.40 -4.96
C THR A 89 3.05 20.54 -3.99
N VAL A 90 2.66 20.24 -2.75
CA VAL A 90 2.29 21.25 -1.74
C VAL A 90 3.48 21.59 -0.83
N HIS A 91 4.36 20.62 -0.58
CA HIS A 91 5.45 20.79 0.38
C HIS A 91 6.85 20.71 -0.23
N ASP A 92 6.94 20.50 -1.54
CA ASP A 92 8.20 20.22 -2.26
C ASP A 92 9.08 19.26 -1.46
N GLN A 93 8.50 18.17 -0.98
CA GLN A 93 9.17 17.24 -0.09
C GLN A 93 9.04 15.81 -0.59
N SER A 94 10.09 15.04 -0.32
CA SER A 94 10.13 13.59 -0.48
C SER A 94 10.84 12.98 0.72
N ASP A 95 10.55 11.71 0.99
CA ASP A 95 11.10 11.00 2.15
C ASP A 95 12.58 10.65 1.97
N LEU A 96 13.03 10.51 0.72
CA LEU A 96 14.35 10.00 0.37
C LEU A 96 14.98 10.89 -0.73
N PRO A 97 15.43 12.10 -0.37
CA PRO A 97 16.23 12.92 -1.28
C PRO A 97 17.57 12.23 -1.59
N CYS A 98 18.15 12.55 -2.76
CA CYS A 98 19.48 12.08 -3.11
C CYS A 98 20.52 12.78 -2.20
N PRO A 99 21.43 12.02 -1.56
CA PRO A 99 22.46 12.57 -0.69
C PRO A 99 23.66 13.18 -1.45
N GLN A 100 23.76 13.01 -2.76
CA GLN A 100 24.90 13.49 -3.53
C GLN A 100 24.87 15.01 -3.71
N PRO A 101 25.91 15.75 -3.29
CA PRO A 101 25.98 17.19 -3.49
C PRO A 101 25.84 17.58 -4.97
N GLY A 102 24.99 18.56 -5.26
CA GLY A 102 24.73 19.01 -6.63
C GLY A 102 23.77 18.13 -7.44
N CYS A 103 23.24 17.05 -6.87
CA CYS A 103 22.17 16.28 -7.51
C CYS A 103 20.83 17.04 -7.46
N ASP A 104 20.08 17.00 -8.56
CA ASP A 104 18.76 17.63 -8.70
C ASP A 104 17.61 16.82 -8.06
N ARG A 105 17.90 15.59 -7.64
CA ARG A 105 16.94 14.65 -7.02
C ARG A 105 16.76 14.91 -5.52
N VAL A 106 16.53 16.16 -5.15
CA VAL A 106 16.26 16.63 -3.78
C VAL A 106 14.81 17.12 -3.64
N ASN A 107 14.39 17.46 -2.42
CA ASN A 107 13.05 18.03 -2.16
C ASN A 107 11.92 17.17 -2.76
N GLY A 108 10.93 17.75 -3.43
CA GLY A 108 9.81 17.02 -4.04
C GLY A 108 10.22 16.13 -5.22
N LYS A 109 11.42 16.35 -5.78
CA LYS A 109 11.99 15.56 -6.89
C LYS A 109 12.73 14.30 -6.43
N GLY A 110 12.94 14.15 -5.13
CA GLY A 110 13.50 12.94 -4.55
C GLY A 110 12.54 11.75 -4.58
N TYR A 111 12.90 10.70 -3.84
CA TYR A 111 12.25 9.40 -3.91
C TYR A 111 11.39 9.14 -2.67
N PHE A 112 10.43 8.23 -2.81
CA PHE A 112 9.60 7.75 -1.70
C PHE A 112 9.80 6.25 -1.43
N ARG A 113 10.61 5.58 -2.25
CA ARG A 113 11.01 4.19 -2.07
C ARG A 113 12.53 4.07 -2.05
N LYS A 114 13.04 3.33 -1.07
CA LYS A 114 14.47 3.03 -0.95
C LYS A 114 15.02 2.30 -2.17
N GLY A 115 14.20 1.46 -2.83
CA GLY A 115 14.57 0.79 -4.07
C GLY A 115 14.90 1.75 -5.20
N ASP A 116 14.03 2.77 -5.39
CA ASP A 116 14.19 3.76 -6.45
C ASP A 116 15.40 4.67 -6.20
N LEU A 117 15.60 5.11 -4.94
CA LEU A 117 16.81 5.85 -4.57
C LEU A 117 18.07 5.02 -4.82
N ARG A 118 18.11 3.74 -4.40
CA ARG A 118 19.27 2.86 -4.67
C ARG A 118 19.52 2.63 -6.16
N ALA A 119 18.46 2.51 -6.95
CA ALA A 119 18.59 2.36 -8.40
C ALA A 119 19.16 3.63 -9.04
N HIS A 120 18.71 4.80 -8.59
CA HIS A 120 19.26 6.09 -9.02
C HIS A 120 20.72 6.26 -8.61
N LEU A 121 21.05 5.99 -7.34
CA LEU A 121 22.41 6.05 -6.84
C LEU A 121 23.34 5.19 -7.70
N ARG A 122 22.95 3.95 -8.00
CA ARG A 122 23.75 3.10 -8.90
C ARG A 122 23.87 3.66 -10.32
N LYS A 123 22.75 4.07 -10.91
CA LYS A 123 22.74 4.50 -12.33
C LYS A 123 23.46 5.83 -12.57
N VAL A 124 23.38 6.76 -11.62
CA VAL A 124 23.86 8.15 -11.78
C VAL A 124 25.15 8.40 -11.00
N HIS A 125 25.38 7.64 -9.92
CA HIS A 125 26.48 7.88 -8.98
C HIS A 125 27.36 6.64 -8.67
N GLY A 126 27.03 5.42 -9.12
CA GLY A 126 27.88 4.20 -8.98
C GLY A 126 27.18 2.93 -8.49
#